data_AF-A0A0C9QEI5-F1
#
_entry.id   AF-A0A0C9QEI5-F1
#
_cell.length_a   1.000
_cell.length_b   1.000
_cell.length_c   1.000
_cell.angle_alpha   90.00
_cell.angle_beta   90.00
_cell.angle_gamma   90.00
#
_symmetry.space_group_name_H-M   'P 1'
#
loop_
_entity.id
_entity.type
_entity.pdbx_description
1 polymer ?
#
loop_
_entity_poly.entity_id
_entity_poly.type
_entity_poly.pdbx_seq_one_letter_code
_entity_poly.pdbx_strand_id
1 'polypeptide(L)' 'MRTRKTFFVDSSDDALASDEELKTYMATHQIETLSAAIKSLLDDEHRLNNQLDQANERASNGSYAVITDKNSLCDN' A
#
# COMPACT_ATOMS: atom_id res chain seq x y z
N MET A 1 31.27 -46.46 41.74
CA MET A 1 31.29 -44.99 41.85
C MET A 1 30.95 -44.42 40.47
N ARG A 2 29.75 -43.83 40.31
CA ARG A 2 29.23 -43.36 39.01
C ARG A 2 29.28 -41.83 39.00
N THR A 3 30.22 -41.26 38.26
CA THR A 3 30.40 -39.81 38.15
C THR A 3 29.22 -39.22 37.38
N ARG A 4 28.37 -38.42 38.05
CA ARG A 4 27.33 -37.64 37.37
C ARG A 4 28.00 -36.44 36.72
N LYS A 5 27.96 -36.36 35.38
CA LYS A 5 28.37 -35.15 34.66
C LYS A 5 27.25 -34.12 34.82
N THR A 6 27.51 -33.07 35.60
CA THR A 6 26.69 -31.86 35.62
C THR A 6 27.08 -31.01 34.42
N PHE A 7 26.18 -30.90 33.45
CA PHE A 7 26.30 -29.91 32.39
C PHE A 7 25.86 -28.58 32.97
N PHE A 8 26.81 -27.70 33.25
CA PHE A 8 26.49 -26.30 33.46
C PHE A 8 26.10 -25.75 32.10
N VAL A 9 24.80 -25.56 31.88
CA VAL A 9 24.35 -24.67 30.81
C VAL A 9 24.76 -23.29 31.27
N ASP A 10 25.86 -22.81 30.70
CA ASP A 10 26.31 -21.44 30.84
C ASP A 10 25.24 -20.57 30.18
N SER A 11 24.22 -20.23 30.96
CA SER A 11 23.08 -19.39 30.58
C SER A 11 23.46 -17.90 30.65
N SER A 12 24.76 -17.57 30.60
CA SER A 12 25.19 -16.19 30.52
C SER A 12 25.20 -15.75 29.05
N ASP A 13 24.39 -14.73 28.77
CA ASP A 13 24.67 -13.69 27.77
C ASP A 13 24.28 -13.84 26.30
N ASP A 14 23.44 -14.80 25.90
CA ASP A 14 22.87 -14.75 24.54
C ASP A 14 21.35 -14.60 24.50
N ALA A 15 20.93 -13.39 24.13
CA ALA A 15 19.67 -13.06 23.46
C ALA A 15 18.38 -12.83 24.28
N LEU A 16 18.46 -12.19 25.45
CA LEU A 16 17.34 -11.33 25.86
C LEU A 16 17.57 -9.95 25.24
N ALA A 17 17.11 -9.76 23.99
CA ALA A 17 17.08 -8.43 23.36
C ALA A 17 16.54 -7.42 24.39
N SER A 18 17.28 -6.33 24.59
CA SER A 18 16.88 -5.35 25.58
C SER A 18 15.49 -4.81 25.22
N ASP A 19 14.68 -4.50 26.23
CA ASP A 19 13.33 -3.93 26.03
C ASP A 19 13.37 -2.69 25.11
N GLU A 20 14.50 -1.97 25.09
CA GLU A 20 14.75 -0.82 24.22
C GLU A 20 15.02 -1.19 22.75
N GLU A 21 15.78 -2.26 22.49
CA GLU A 21 15.99 -2.79 21.13
C GLU A 21 14.69 -3.33 20.54
N LEU A 22 13.88 -4.01 21.35
CA LEU A 22 12.58 -4.52 20.93
C LEU A 22 11.61 -3.37 20.61
N LYS A 23 11.56 -2.33 21.45
CA LYS A 23 10.77 -1.11 21.18
C LYS A 23 11.21 -0.40 19.91
N THR A 24 12.51 -0.27 19.71
CA THR A 24 13.08 0.37 18.51
C THR A 24 12.71 -0.43 17.26
N TYR A 25 12.88 -1.75 17.30
CA TYR A 25 12.50 -2.64 16.19
C TYR A 25 10.99 -2.54 15.88
N MET A 26 10.12 -2.57 16.89
CA MET A 26 8.69 -2.42 16.70
C MET A 26 8.31 -1.04 16.14
N ALA A 27 8.94 0.04 16.61
CA ALA A 27 8.71 1.39 16.11
C ALA A 27 9.14 1.53 14.64
N THR A 28 10.33 1.01 14.28
CA THR A 28 10.80 1.00 12.89
C THR A 28 9.86 0.21 11.99
N HIS A 29 9.42 -0.97 12.42
CA HIS A 29 8.52 -1.81 11.63
C HIS A 29 7.12 -1.19 11.46
N GLN A 30 6.62 -0.49 12.48
CA GLN A 30 5.38 0.29 12.39
C GLN A 30 5.51 1.44 11.38
N ILE A 31 6.63 2.16 11.38
CA ILE A 31 6.90 3.23 10.42
C ILE A 31 6.93 2.68 8.98
N GLU A 32 7.60 1.56 8.76
CA GLU A 32 7.62 0.89 7.45
C GLU A 32 6.21 0.52 6.99
N THR A 33 5.43 -0.12 7.87
CA THR A 33 4.04 -0.51 7.59
C THR A 33 3.17 0.70 7.25
N LEU A 34 3.28 1.79 8.02
CA LEU A 34 2.56 3.03 7.77
C LEU A 34 2.99 3.68 6.46
N SER A 35 4.29 3.69 6.15
CA SER A 35 4.79 4.24 4.89
C SER A 35 4.28 3.48 3.66
N ALA A 36 4.19 2.13 3.76
CA ALA A 36 3.63 1.29 2.71
C ALA A 36 2.14 1.55 2.51
N ALA A 37 1.38 1.72 3.60
CA ALA A 37 -0.03 2.08 3.54
C ALA A 37 -0.26 3.46 2.89
N ILE A 38 0.54 4.47 3.26
CA ILE A 38 0.48 5.81 2.65
C ILE A 38 0.77 5.72 1.15
N LYS A 39 1.79 4.96 0.75
CA LYS A 39 2.11 4.78 -0.67
C LYS A 39 0.95 4.13 -1.44
N SER A 40 0.33 3.09 -0.88
CA SER A 40 -0.84 2.45 -1.48
C SER A 40 -2.01 3.42 -1.66
N LEU A 41 -2.25 4.31 -0.68
CA LEU A 41 -3.30 5.32 -0.78
C LEU A 41 -3.02 6.36 -1.88
N LEU A 42 -1.76 6.76 -2.06
CA LEU A 42 -1.37 7.66 -3.14
C LEU A 42 -1.52 6.99 -4.52
N ASP A 43 -1.13 5.72 -4.64
CA ASP A 43 -1.29 4.96 -5.88
C ASP A 43 -2.78 4.81 -6.25
N ASP A 44 -3.66 4.60 -5.25
CA ASP A 44 -5.11 4.56 -5.45
C ASP A 44 -5.70 5.90 -5.88
N GLU A 45 -5.24 7.01 -5.29
CA GLU A 45 -5.65 8.36 -5.66
C GLU A 45 -5.29 8.67 -7.12
N HIS A 46 -4.06 8.38 -7.52
CA HIS A 46 -3.63 8.54 -8.91
C HIS A 46 -4.44 7.68 -9.89
N ARG A 47 -4.74 6.43 -9.51
CA ARG A 47 -5.58 5.55 -10.33
C ARG A 47 -7.00 6.11 -10.50
N LEU A 48 -7.60 6.62 -9.43
CA LEU A 48 -8.94 7.19 -9.46
C LEU A 48 -9.00 8.47 -10.32
N ASN A 49 -8.00 9.35 -10.22
CA ASN A 49 -7.91 10.53 -11.07
C ASN A 49 -7.83 10.16 -12.55
N ASN A 50 -7.00 9.18 -12.92
CA ASN A 50 -6.92 8.70 -14.30
C ASN A 50 -8.26 8.13 -14.80
N GLN A 51 -9.02 7.44 -13.93
CA GLN A 51 -10.35 6.95 -14.28
C GLN A 51 -11.35 8.09 -14.47
N LEU A 52 -11.28 9.12 -13.64
CA LEU A 52 -12.11 10.32 -13.75
C LEU A 52 -11.84 11.07 -15.05
N ASP A 53 -10.57 11.27 -15.40
CA ASP A 53 -10.17 11.92 -16.65
C ASP A 53 -10.68 11.15 -17.87
N GLN A 54 -10.51 9.82 -17.88
CA GLN A 54 -11.05 8.96 -18.94
C GLN A 54 -12.59 9.01 -19.03
N ALA A 55 -13.28 9.09 -17.89
CA ALA A 55 -14.74 9.22 -17.87
C ALA A 55 -15.18 10.57 -18.45
N ASN A 56 -14.48 11.66 -18.11
CA ASN A 56 -14.74 12.99 -18.65
C ASN A 56 -14.49 13.08 -20.15
N GLU A 57 -13.40 12.48 -20.65
CA GLU A 57 -13.13 12.41 -22.09
C GLU A 57 -14.22 11.64 -22.85
N ARG A 58 -14.68 10.51 -22.31
CA ARG A 58 -15.79 9.73 -22.88
C ARG A 58 -17.09 10.53 -22.88
N ALA A 59 -17.40 11.24 -21.80
CA ALA A 59 -18.59 12.07 -21.72
C ALA A 59 -18.53 13.24 -22.72
N SER A 60 -17.37 13.87 -22.87
CA SER A 60 -17.13 14.93 -23.86
C SER A 60 -17.31 14.41 -25.29
N ASN A 61 -16.67 13.29 -25.64
CA ASN A 61 -16.78 12.70 -26.98
C ASN A 61 -18.18 12.13 -27.27
N GLY A 62 -18.88 11.61 -26.27
CA GLY A 62 -20.27 11.16 -26.39
C GLY A 62 -21.26 12.31 -26.64
N SER A 63 -20.96 13.51 -26.14
CA SER A 63 -21.77 14.72 -26.39
C SER A 63 -21.70 15.17 -27.86
N TYR A 64 -20.53 15.09 -28.50
CA TYR A 64 -20.38 15.45 -29.91
C TYR A 64 -21.07 14.49 -30.88
N ALA A 65 -21.09 13.17 -30.58
CA ALA A 65 -21.72 12.17 -31.43
C ALA A 65 -23.27 12.33 -31.51
N VAL A 66 -23.91 12.79 -30.44
CA VAL A 66 -25.37 12.99 -30.40
C VAL A 66 -25.80 14.28 -31.12
N ILE A 67 -24.91 15.28 -31.23
CA ILE A 67 -25.20 16.55 -31.90
C ILE A 67 -25.05 16.43 -33.43
N THR A 68 -24.10 15.64 -33.93
CA THR A 68 -23.96 15.42 -35.38
C THR A 68 -25.12 14.66 -36.00
N ASP A 69 -25.80 13.78 -35.26
CA ASP A 69 -26.90 12.97 -35.80
C ASP A 69 -28.22 13.76 -35.92
N LYS A 70 -28.36 14.88 -35.21
CA LYS A 70 -29.56 15.74 -35.29
C LYS A 70 -29.48 16.83 -36.36
N ASN A 71 -28.28 17.18 -36.81
CA ASN A 71 -28.11 18.24 -37.82
C ASN A 71 -28.21 17.73 -39.27
N SER A 72 -28.26 16.42 -39.51
CA SER A 72 -28.42 15.84 -40.86
C SER A 72 -29.87 15.52 -41.26
N LEU A 73 -30.86 15.88 -40.43
CA LEU A 73 -32.28 15.55 -40.65
C LEU A 73 -33.18 16.75 -40.98
N CYS A 74 -32.62 17.96 -41.18
CA CYS A 74 -33.40 19.18 -41.44
C CYS A 74 -33.28 19.75 -42.86
N ASP A 75 -32.62 19.07 -43.79
CA ASP A 75 -32.60 19.42 -45.21
C ASP A 75 -33.41 18.39 -46.02
N ASN A 76 -34.74 18.55 -46.02
CA ASN A 76 -35.64 18.07 -47.08
C ASN A 76 -36.93 18.88 -47.07
#